data_AF-A0A9P9QSC6-F1
#
_entry.id   AF-A0A9P9QSC6-F1
#
_cell.length_a   1.000
_cell.length_b   1.000
_cell.length_c   1.000
_cell.angle_alpha   90.00
_cell.angle_beta   90.00
_cell.angle_gamma   90.00
#
_symmetry.space_group_name_H-M   'P 1'
#
loop_
_entity.id
_entity.type
_entity.pdbx_description
1 polymer ?
#
loop_
_entity_poly.entity_id
_entity_poly.type
_entity_poly.pdbx_seq_one_letter_code
_entity_poly.pdbx_strand_id
1 'polypeptide(L)'
;MSLPSDYSNEISALDREILKHQPQDILQFCANFFNRRLESQRTEALLSQQHSSPQGRAESSFPGNNPFGTSPGGGGFAKSPMQRLEEEEEHDTMTSPTASTFGAIDFGKPRSTDSGAGESAFGNFGGFGGSSKNQITQMPPIAGEGQNFPSNYNTNRRTSVSAESLKPASADNESFTPPFHQKTQDQLSRLKSAVSGNFLFSHLDDDQSAQVLGALHEKPIPSKDIKVIQQGDVGDYFYVVEEGSFEIYVNKSGKLEAGADGLGTKVGTVGPGGSFGELALMYNAPRAATVMSSEPSTLWALDRVTFRRILMDSAFQRRRLYEGFLEEVPLLSSLTPYERSKIADALETKKYPPGTIIIQEGDVGESFYILESGEAEVFKRGVDQPVKRYNKGDYFGELALLNDAPRAASVVSKSEVKLATLGKHGFQRLLGPVEGIMRRNDPSKAGFTGDHVDPLTRST
;
A
#
# COMPACT_ATOMS: atom_id res chain seq x y z
N MET A 1 -31.89 6.17 37.20
CA MET A 1 -31.94 5.68 35.80
C MET A 1 -32.17 4.18 35.87
N SER A 2 -33.27 3.67 35.31
CA SER A 2 -33.52 2.22 35.24
C SER A 2 -32.64 1.60 34.16
N LEU A 3 -32.07 0.43 34.44
CA LEU A 3 -31.31 -0.34 33.46
C LEU A 3 -32.24 -0.76 32.29
N PRO A 4 -31.71 -0.93 31.06
CA PRO A 4 -32.50 -1.40 29.92
C PRO A 4 -33.19 -2.74 30.22
N SER A 5 -34.43 -2.93 29.74
CA SER A 5 -35.20 -4.18 29.93
C SER A 5 -34.45 -5.42 29.42
N ASP A 6 -33.70 -5.26 28.34
CA ASP A 6 -32.97 -6.34 27.69
C ASP A 6 -31.81 -6.83 28.56
N TYR A 7 -31.18 -5.91 29.30
CA TYR A 7 -30.15 -6.25 30.28
C TYR A 7 -30.72 -7.11 31.41
N SER A 8 -31.86 -6.72 31.99
CA SER A 8 -32.50 -7.51 33.04
C SER A 8 -32.93 -8.91 32.58
N ASN A 9 -33.33 -9.05 31.32
CA ASN A 9 -33.75 -10.33 30.75
C ASN A 9 -32.57 -11.28 30.57
N GLU A 10 -31.43 -10.79 30.05
CA GLU A 10 -30.26 -11.63 29.82
C GLU A 10 -29.59 -12.06 31.14
N ILE A 11 -29.55 -11.19 32.15
CA ILE A 11 -29.06 -11.56 33.49
C ILE A 11 -29.98 -12.58 34.16
N SER A 12 -31.30 -12.42 34.05
CA SER A 12 -32.26 -13.40 34.59
C SER A 12 -32.16 -14.77 33.90
N ALA A 13 -31.78 -14.80 32.61
CA ALA A 13 -31.53 -16.03 31.87
C ALA A 13 -30.23 -16.72 32.33
N LEU A 14 -29.17 -15.94 32.55
CA LEU A 14 -27.91 -16.45 33.11
C LEU A 14 -28.12 -17.05 34.51
N ASP A 15 -28.82 -16.33 35.40
CA ASP A 15 -29.07 -16.78 36.77
C ASP A 15 -29.83 -18.13 36.80
N ARG A 16 -30.80 -18.31 35.89
CA ARG A 16 -31.53 -19.57 35.76
C ARG A 16 -30.61 -20.73 35.37
N GLU A 17 -29.67 -20.50 34.46
CA GLU A 17 -28.77 -21.54 33.97
C GLU A 17 -27.68 -21.88 35.00
N ILE A 18 -27.22 -20.88 35.77
CA ILE A 18 -26.30 -21.09 36.91
C ILE A 18 -26.97 -21.92 38.01
N LEU A 19 -28.21 -21.59 38.38
CA LEU A 19 -28.96 -22.33 39.40
C LEU A 19 -29.23 -23.78 38.99
N LYS A 20 -29.40 -24.02 37.69
CA LYS A 20 -29.66 -25.36 37.13
C LYS A 20 -28.40 -26.22 37.06
N HIS A 21 -27.27 -25.65 36.65
CA HIS A 21 -26.05 -26.42 36.38
C HIS A 21 -25.02 -26.40 37.52
N GLN A 22 -25.17 -25.51 38.51
CA GLN A 22 -24.27 -25.34 39.66
C GLN A 22 -22.78 -25.50 39.29
N PRO A 23 -22.27 -24.69 38.35
CA PRO A 23 -20.89 -24.84 37.86
C PRO A 23 -19.87 -24.50 38.96
N GLN A 24 -18.78 -25.26 39.03
CA GLN A 24 -17.67 -24.96 39.95
C GLN A 24 -16.87 -23.71 39.52
N ASP A 25 -16.71 -23.49 38.22
CA ASP A 25 -16.09 -22.28 37.66
C ASP A 25 -17.16 -21.37 37.04
N ILE A 26 -17.59 -20.39 37.83
CA ILE A 26 -18.64 -19.45 37.44
C ILE A 26 -18.17 -18.53 36.30
N LEU A 27 -16.89 -18.10 36.30
CA LEU A 27 -16.38 -17.15 35.30
C LEU A 27 -16.29 -17.80 33.92
N GLN A 28 -15.72 -19.00 33.84
CA GLN A 28 -15.67 -19.74 32.57
C GLN A 28 -17.08 -20.10 32.07
N PHE A 29 -18.02 -20.40 32.98
CA PHE A 29 -19.40 -20.67 32.63
C PHE A 29 -20.10 -19.44 32.03
N CYS A 30 -19.95 -18.26 32.65
CA CYS A 30 -20.48 -17.00 32.13
C CYS A 30 -19.91 -16.66 30.75
N ALA A 31 -18.59 -16.81 30.56
CA ALA A 31 -17.95 -16.56 29.26
C ALA A 31 -18.52 -17.47 28.16
N ASN A 32 -18.67 -18.77 28.46
CA ASN A 32 -19.25 -19.73 27.53
C ASN A 32 -20.74 -19.47 27.23
N PHE A 33 -21.50 -19.05 28.25
CA PHE A 33 -22.92 -18.71 28.11
C PHE A 33 -23.11 -17.54 27.13
N PHE A 34 -22.39 -16.43 27.33
CA PHE A 34 -22.53 -15.26 26.46
C PHE A 34 -22.01 -15.51 25.04
N ASN A 35 -20.95 -16.31 24.87
CA ASN A 35 -20.47 -16.69 23.54
C ASN A 35 -21.52 -17.50 22.77
N ARG A 36 -22.14 -18.51 23.40
CA ARG A 36 -23.23 -19.29 22.78
C ARG A 36 -24.46 -18.43 22.47
N ARG A 37 -24.80 -17.50 23.37
CA ARG A 37 -25.92 -16.57 23.17
C ARG A 37 -25.67 -15.64 21.97
N LEU A 38 -24.45 -15.13 21.83
CA LEU A 38 -24.04 -14.28 20.72
C LEU A 38 -24.03 -15.04 19.38
N GLU A 39 -23.57 -16.29 19.37
CA GLU A 39 -23.64 -17.16 18.19
C GLU A 39 -25.11 -17.39 17.77
N SER A 40 -26.00 -17.70 18.71
CA SER A 40 -27.43 -17.87 18.42
C SER A 40 -28.03 -16.62 17.79
N GLN A 41 -27.75 -15.43 18.34
CA GLN A 41 -28.23 -14.16 17.78
C GLN A 41 -27.69 -13.92 16.36
N ARG A 42 -26.41 -14.25 16.10
CA ARG A 42 -25.83 -14.14 14.76
C ARG A 42 -26.49 -15.09 13.78
N THR A 43 -26.77 -16.33 14.19
CA THR A 43 -27.48 -17.29 13.34
C THR A 43 -28.91 -16.84 13.04
N GLU A 44 -29.62 -16.31 14.02
CA GLU A 44 -30.99 -15.82 13.86
C GLU A 44 -31.04 -14.56 12.97
N ALA A 45 -30.07 -13.66 13.11
CA ALA A 45 -29.93 -12.51 12.21
C ALA A 45 -29.68 -12.94 10.75
N LEU A 46 -28.88 -13.98 10.54
CA LEU A 46 -28.59 -14.54 9.21
C LEU A 46 -29.82 -15.21 8.59
N LEU A 47 -30.61 -15.91 9.39
CA LEU A 47 -31.91 -16.49 8.99
C LEU A 47 -32.97 -15.41 8.70
N SER A 48 -32.98 -14.30 9.46
CA SER A 48 -33.90 -13.18 9.24
C SER A 48 -33.63 -12.43 7.92
N GLN A 49 -32.36 -12.35 7.51
CA GLN A 49 -31.98 -11.78 6.20
C GLN A 49 -32.40 -12.67 5.01
N GLN A 50 -32.56 -13.98 5.21
CA GLN A 50 -33.10 -14.88 4.18
C GLN A 50 -34.63 -14.81 4.05
N HIS A 51 -35.35 -14.33 5.07
CA HIS A 51 -36.82 -14.23 5.05
C HIS A 51 -37.37 -12.81 4.77
N SER A 52 -36.52 -11.78 4.62
CA SER A 52 -36.96 -10.46 4.17
C SER A 52 -36.94 -10.34 2.64
N SER A 53 -37.83 -11.07 1.97
CA SER A 53 -38.26 -10.80 0.58
C SER A 53 -39.63 -10.12 0.63
N PRO A 54 -39.80 -8.86 0.16
CA PRO A 54 -41.08 -8.19 0.21
C PRO A 54 -42.06 -8.78 -0.81
N GLN A 55 -43.19 -9.25 -0.29
CA GLN A 55 -44.34 -9.66 -1.07
C GLN A 55 -45.07 -8.40 -1.58
N GLY A 56 -44.93 -8.10 -2.88
CA GLY A 56 -45.79 -7.11 -3.55
C GLY A 56 -45.22 -6.45 -4.79
N ARG A 57 -45.13 -7.15 -5.93
CA ARG A 57 -45.79 -6.76 -7.21
C ARG A 57 -45.34 -7.58 -8.43
N ALA A 58 -46.36 -7.98 -9.18
CA ALA A 58 -46.50 -8.06 -10.63
C ALA A 58 -45.60 -9.03 -11.43
N GLU A 59 -46.27 -10.04 -11.97
CA GLU A 59 -45.87 -10.80 -13.15
C GLU A 59 -45.49 -9.87 -14.31
N SER A 60 -44.35 -10.14 -14.93
CA SER A 60 -44.12 -9.80 -16.33
C SER A 60 -43.29 -10.89 -16.98
N SER A 61 -43.97 -11.81 -17.64
CA SER A 61 -43.44 -12.66 -18.69
C SER A 61 -42.73 -11.80 -19.74
N PHE A 62 -41.46 -12.07 -20.06
CA PHE A 62 -40.97 -12.14 -21.44
C PHE A 62 -39.65 -12.93 -21.48
N PRO A 63 -39.37 -13.67 -22.57
CA PRO A 63 -38.45 -14.80 -22.63
C PRO A 63 -37.10 -14.41 -23.24
N GLY A 64 -36.03 -15.13 -22.89
CA GLY A 64 -34.75 -15.00 -23.59
C GLY A 64 -33.60 -15.70 -22.86
N ASN A 65 -33.10 -16.75 -23.50
CA ASN A 65 -32.04 -17.67 -23.06
C ASN A 65 -30.77 -17.02 -22.48
N ASN A 66 -30.35 -17.54 -21.32
CA ASN A 66 -28.94 -17.59 -20.90
C ASN A 66 -28.28 -18.82 -21.55
N PRO A 67 -27.21 -18.69 -22.35
CA PRO A 67 -26.66 -19.80 -23.13
C PRO A 67 -25.41 -20.45 -22.51
N PHE A 68 -25.28 -20.55 -21.19
CA PHE A 68 -24.28 -21.44 -20.56
C PHE A 68 -24.78 -21.88 -19.17
N GLY A 69 -25.50 -22.99 -19.15
CA GLY A 69 -25.98 -23.64 -17.92
C GLY A 69 -26.15 -25.13 -18.19
N THR A 70 -25.23 -25.91 -17.66
CA THR A 70 -25.10 -27.36 -17.81
C THR A 70 -26.15 -28.11 -17.00
N SER A 71 -26.62 -29.24 -17.53
CA SER A 71 -27.26 -30.32 -16.78
C SER A 71 -26.71 -31.63 -17.33
N PRO A 72 -26.45 -32.63 -16.49
CA PRO A 72 -27.49 -33.66 -16.34
C PRO A 72 -27.59 -34.25 -14.93
N GLY A 73 -28.79 -34.71 -14.58
CA GLY A 73 -29.03 -35.58 -13.44
C GLY A 73 -29.18 -37.06 -13.84
N GLY A 74 -28.83 -37.95 -12.91
CA GLY A 74 -29.54 -39.23 -12.74
C GLY A 74 -28.71 -40.53 -12.71
N GLY A 75 -28.31 -40.96 -11.51
CA GLY A 75 -28.52 -42.34 -11.02
C GLY A 75 -27.36 -43.37 -11.07
N GLY A 76 -27.02 -43.95 -9.91
CA GLY A 76 -26.56 -45.35 -9.81
C GLY A 76 -25.34 -45.70 -8.92
N PHE A 77 -25.61 -46.10 -7.67
CA PHE A 77 -24.92 -47.09 -6.81
C PHE A 77 -23.38 -47.19 -6.66
N ALA A 78 -22.95 -47.05 -5.39
CA ALA A 78 -22.10 -47.96 -4.58
C ALA A 78 -20.63 -47.60 -4.25
N LYS A 79 -20.38 -47.60 -2.93
CA LYS A 79 -19.14 -47.84 -2.13
C LYS A 79 -18.10 -46.70 -2.00
N SER A 80 -17.95 -46.21 -0.77
CA SER A 80 -16.74 -45.54 -0.25
C SER A 80 -15.58 -46.55 -0.14
N PRO A 81 -14.27 -46.14 -0.18
CA PRO A 81 -13.65 -45.34 0.89
C PRO A 81 -12.57 -44.30 0.46
N MET A 82 -12.37 -43.29 1.33
CA MET A 82 -11.14 -42.55 1.67
C MET A 82 -10.09 -42.13 0.60
N GLN A 83 -9.76 -40.82 0.64
CA GLN A 83 -8.42 -40.23 0.56
C GLN A 83 -7.79 -39.93 -0.83
N ARG A 84 -7.87 -38.67 -1.29
CA ARG A 84 -6.77 -37.89 -1.89
C ARG A 84 -7.18 -36.42 -2.12
N LEU A 85 -6.46 -35.47 -1.52
CA LEU A 85 -6.44 -34.07 -1.92
C LEU A 85 -5.39 -33.97 -3.03
N GLU A 86 -5.81 -33.62 -4.24
CA GLU A 86 -4.93 -33.18 -5.33
C GLU A 86 -4.96 -31.65 -5.38
N GLU A 87 -3.76 -31.07 -5.32
CA GLU A 87 -3.47 -29.65 -5.50
C GLU A 87 -3.61 -29.34 -7.00
N GLU A 88 -4.47 -28.38 -7.37
CA GLU A 88 -4.54 -27.88 -8.75
C GLU A 88 -3.42 -26.86 -8.98
N GLU A 89 -2.53 -27.20 -9.91
CA GLU A 89 -1.49 -26.33 -10.47
C GLU A 89 -2.12 -25.18 -11.29
N GLU A 90 -1.86 -23.93 -10.92
CA GLU A 90 -2.22 -22.76 -11.72
C GLU A 90 -1.18 -22.54 -12.84
N HIS A 91 -1.58 -22.84 -14.08
CA HIS A 91 -0.89 -22.39 -15.30
C HIS A 91 -1.42 -21.02 -15.74
N ASP A 92 -0.68 -19.95 -15.44
CA ASP A 92 -1.00 -18.60 -15.90
C ASP A 92 -0.40 -18.30 -17.29
N THR A 93 -1.28 -18.08 -18.27
CA THR A 93 -0.97 -17.37 -19.52
C THR A 93 -1.43 -15.93 -19.40
N MET A 94 -0.50 -14.99 -19.54
CA MET A 94 -0.77 -13.54 -19.50
C MET A 94 -1.79 -13.11 -20.56
N THR A 95 -2.89 -12.47 -20.14
CA THR A 95 -3.55 -11.43 -20.93
C THR A 95 -4.07 -10.30 -20.02
N SER A 96 -3.65 -9.07 -20.33
CA SER A 96 -4.03 -7.81 -19.65
C SER A 96 -5.44 -7.35 -20.08
N PRO A 97 -6.28 -6.81 -19.18
CA PRO A 97 -7.70 -6.53 -19.46
C PRO A 97 -7.98 -5.23 -20.24
N THR A 98 -7.06 -4.75 -21.08
CA THR A 98 -7.25 -3.51 -21.87
C THR A 98 -6.98 -3.66 -23.37
N ALA A 99 -7.25 -4.83 -23.97
CA ALA A 99 -7.14 -5.00 -25.42
C ALA A 99 -8.51 -5.09 -26.11
N SER A 100 -8.84 -4.07 -26.91
CA SER A 100 -9.96 -4.05 -27.84
C SER A 100 -9.69 -4.99 -29.02
N THR A 101 -10.24 -6.20 -29.01
CA THR A 101 -10.18 -7.12 -30.14
C THR A 101 -11.24 -6.74 -31.19
N PHE A 102 -10.88 -5.86 -32.14
CA PHE A 102 -11.59 -5.77 -33.42
C PHE A 102 -10.85 -6.63 -34.45
N GLY A 103 -11.56 -7.63 -34.99
CA GLY A 103 -11.04 -8.57 -35.98
C GLY A 103 -10.65 -7.88 -37.29
N ALA A 104 -9.50 -8.32 -37.83
CA ALA A 104 -9.00 -7.95 -39.13
C ALA A 104 -9.96 -8.36 -40.25
N ILE A 105 -10.28 -7.43 -41.14
CA ILE A 105 -10.85 -7.73 -42.47
C ILE A 105 -9.96 -7.08 -43.53
N ASP A 106 -9.69 -7.90 -44.53
CA ASP A 106 -8.76 -7.86 -45.66
C ASP A 106 -8.94 -6.68 -46.64
N PHE A 107 -7.85 -6.25 -47.27
CA PHE A 107 -7.73 -5.06 -48.13
C PHE A 107 -7.54 -5.47 -49.61
N GLY A 108 -8.57 -5.31 -50.44
CA GLY A 108 -8.53 -5.47 -51.89
C GLY A 108 -8.98 -4.20 -52.66
N LYS A 109 -8.09 -3.63 -53.48
CA LYS A 109 -8.25 -2.48 -54.41
C LYS A 109 -8.90 -2.91 -55.77
N PRO A 110 -9.12 -2.02 -56.77
CA PRO A 110 -9.81 -0.71 -56.81
C PRO A 110 -10.72 -0.52 -58.09
N ARG A 111 -11.60 0.49 -58.17
CA ARG A 111 -11.94 1.19 -59.45
C ARG A 111 -12.74 2.50 -59.33
N SER A 112 -12.26 3.53 -60.06
CA SER A 112 -12.91 4.62 -60.85
C SER A 112 -14.33 5.13 -60.49
N THR A 113 -14.76 6.40 -60.56
CA THR A 113 -14.27 7.65 -61.21
C THR A 113 -15.19 8.83 -60.82
N ASP A 114 -14.60 10.02 -60.71
CA ASP A 114 -15.03 11.35 -61.20
C ASP A 114 -16.06 12.28 -60.48
N SER A 115 -15.61 13.56 -60.45
CA SER A 115 -16.24 14.90 -60.47
C SER A 115 -17.18 15.46 -59.39
N GLY A 116 -16.87 16.72 -59.00
CA GLY A 116 -17.88 17.79 -58.81
C GLY A 116 -17.90 18.50 -57.44
N ALA A 117 -17.50 19.78 -57.42
CA ALA A 117 -17.52 20.68 -56.27
C ALA A 117 -18.93 21.24 -55.93
N GLY A 118 -19.14 21.66 -54.68
CA GLY A 118 -20.23 22.59 -54.30
C GLY A 118 -20.76 22.46 -52.88
N GLU A 119 -20.79 23.59 -52.16
CA GLU A 119 -21.15 23.82 -50.76
C GLU A 119 -22.49 23.24 -50.22
N SER A 120 -22.49 23.09 -48.88
CA SER A 120 -23.50 23.56 -47.91
C SER A 120 -24.24 22.54 -47.04
N ALA A 121 -24.28 22.91 -45.75
CA ALA A 121 -25.35 22.75 -44.76
C ALA A 121 -25.82 21.34 -44.37
N PHE A 122 -25.44 20.99 -43.14
CA PHE A 122 -26.06 20.01 -42.25
C PHE A 122 -27.59 19.91 -42.42
N GLY A 123 -28.05 18.71 -42.81
CA GLY A 123 -29.47 18.36 -42.88
C GLY A 123 -29.68 16.87 -42.66
N ASN A 124 -30.32 16.55 -41.52
CA ASN A 124 -31.49 15.67 -41.45
C ASN A 124 -31.41 14.28 -42.13
N PHE A 125 -31.18 13.23 -41.33
CA PHE A 125 -31.66 11.88 -41.66
C PHE A 125 -32.50 11.34 -40.52
N GLY A 126 -33.81 11.35 -40.73
CA GLY A 126 -34.77 10.57 -39.96
C GLY A 126 -35.14 9.29 -40.73
N GLY A 127 -35.41 8.23 -39.96
CA GLY A 127 -36.43 7.25 -40.32
C GLY A 127 -35.95 5.87 -40.74
N PHE A 128 -35.92 4.93 -39.80
CA PHE A 128 -36.60 3.63 -40.00
C PHE A 128 -37.49 3.36 -38.78
N GLY A 129 -38.80 3.42 -39.04
CA GLY A 129 -39.85 3.22 -38.05
C GLY A 129 -40.25 1.76 -37.88
N GLY A 130 -40.78 1.46 -36.69
CA GLY A 130 -41.36 0.17 -36.33
C GLY A 130 -42.01 0.26 -34.95
N SER A 131 -43.22 0.82 -34.93
CA SER A 131 -44.03 1.13 -33.75
C SER A 131 -44.47 -0.10 -32.95
N SER A 132 -44.40 -0.02 -31.60
CA SER A 132 -45.44 -0.53 -30.70
C SER A 132 -45.38 0.18 -29.34
N LYS A 133 -46.58 0.59 -28.89
CA LYS A 133 -46.90 1.48 -27.78
C LYS A 133 -46.37 1.01 -26.41
N ASN A 134 -45.87 1.94 -25.60
CA ASN A 134 -46.31 2.04 -24.19
C ASN A 134 -46.24 3.49 -23.69
N GLN A 135 -47.38 3.96 -23.18
CA GLN A 135 -47.56 5.25 -22.52
C GLN A 135 -46.79 5.27 -21.19
N ILE A 136 -45.90 6.24 -21.02
CA ILE A 136 -45.40 6.62 -19.69
C ILE A 136 -46.24 7.82 -19.24
N THR A 137 -47.09 7.59 -18.26
CA THR A 137 -47.84 8.61 -17.54
C THR A 137 -46.86 9.47 -16.74
N GLN A 138 -46.71 10.74 -17.13
CA GLN A 138 -46.09 11.76 -16.28
C GLN A 138 -46.95 11.93 -15.01
N MET A 139 -46.36 11.66 -13.84
CA MET A 139 -46.91 12.18 -12.58
C MET A 139 -46.47 13.65 -12.42
N PRO A 140 -47.35 14.53 -11.95
CA PRO A 140 -46.99 15.92 -11.69
C PRO A 140 -46.07 16.01 -10.45
N PRO A 141 -45.25 17.07 -10.32
CA PRO A 141 -44.41 17.25 -9.16
C PRO A 141 -45.28 17.56 -7.94
N ILE A 142 -45.11 16.78 -6.88
CA ILE A 142 -45.66 17.11 -5.57
C ILE A 142 -44.87 18.31 -5.05
N ALA A 143 -45.54 19.47 -5.00
CA ALA A 143 -45.09 20.63 -4.28
C ALA A 143 -45.13 20.32 -2.77
N GLY A 144 -43.97 19.96 -2.21
CA GLY A 144 -43.72 19.90 -0.77
C GLY A 144 -42.67 20.95 -0.41
N GLU A 145 -43.05 21.90 0.42
CA GLU A 145 -42.18 22.96 0.95
C GLU A 145 -40.94 22.39 1.65
N GLY A 146 -39.79 22.98 1.34
CA GLY A 146 -38.63 23.02 2.23
C GLY A 146 -37.79 21.76 2.34
N GLN A 147 -36.84 21.58 1.40
CA GLN A 147 -35.43 21.25 1.68
C GLN A 147 -34.67 21.11 0.35
N ASN A 148 -34.15 22.24 -0.15
CA ASN A 148 -33.11 22.21 -1.18
C ASN A 148 -31.82 21.70 -0.53
N PHE A 149 -31.57 20.40 -0.59
CA PHE A 149 -30.24 19.89 -0.27
C PHE A 149 -29.25 20.43 -1.32
N PRO A 150 -28.14 21.05 -0.91
CA PRO A 150 -27.15 21.54 -1.86
C PRO A 150 -26.65 20.38 -2.72
N SER A 151 -26.42 20.63 -4.01
CA SER A 151 -26.06 19.64 -5.04
C SER A 151 -24.80 18.81 -4.73
N ASN A 152 -24.09 19.15 -3.66
CA ASN A 152 -22.91 18.46 -3.15
C ASN A 152 -23.16 17.76 -1.79
N TYR A 153 -24.41 17.47 -1.43
CA TYR A 153 -24.71 16.57 -0.31
C TYR A 153 -24.31 15.13 -0.69
N ASN A 154 -23.00 14.92 -0.82
CA ASN A 154 -22.42 13.60 -0.81
C ASN A 154 -22.69 13.06 0.59
N THR A 155 -23.56 12.07 0.68
CA THR A 155 -24.05 11.42 1.90
C THR A 155 -22.93 10.65 2.63
N ASN A 156 -21.84 11.33 3.00
CA ASN A 156 -20.61 10.72 3.52
C ASN A 156 -20.10 9.54 2.65
N ARG A 157 -20.42 9.53 1.35
CA ARG A 157 -19.92 8.52 0.43
C ARG A 157 -18.44 8.80 0.15
N ARG A 158 -17.61 7.81 0.38
CA ARG A 158 -16.17 7.87 0.07
C ARG A 158 -16.01 8.04 -1.44
N THR A 159 -15.26 9.07 -1.84
CA THR A 159 -14.89 9.32 -3.24
C THR A 159 -13.48 8.81 -3.50
N SER A 160 -13.24 8.22 -4.67
CA SER A 160 -11.90 7.81 -5.08
C SER A 160 -11.01 9.03 -5.32
N VAL A 161 -9.73 8.92 -4.98
CA VAL A 161 -8.68 9.88 -5.33
C VAL A 161 -7.61 9.18 -6.16
N SER A 162 -7.04 9.88 -7.13
CA SER A 162 -5.94 9.39 -7.94
C SER A 162 -4.89 10.49 -8.12
N ALA A 163 -3.69 10.09 -8.53
CA ALA A 163 -2.62 10.99 -8.91
C ALA A 163 -2.20 10.68 -10.35
N GLU A 164 -1.30 11.50 -10.91
CA GLU A 164 -0.75 11.23 -12.24
C GLU A 164 0.01 9.89 -12.24
N SER A 165 -0.17 9.11 -13.31
CA SER A 165 0.64 7.92 -13.57
C SER A 165 2.04 8.34 -13.95
N LEU A 166 3.03 7.89 -13.19
CA LEU A 166 4.45 8.12 -13.47
C LEU A 166 5.07 6.80 -13.91
N LYS A 167 5.91 6.85 -14.96
CA LYS A 167 6.75 5.72 -15.36
C LYS A 167 8.13 5.87 -14.72
N PRO A 168 8.73 4.81 -14.16
CA PRO A 168 10.11 4.86 -13.70
C PRO A 168 11.05 5.22 -14.85
N ALA A 169 12.07 6.04 -14.56
CA ALA A 169 12.97 6.65 -15.55
C ALA A 169 13.82 5.65 -16.39
N SER A 170 13.67 4.34 -16.16
CA SER A 170 14.34 3.29 -16.95
C SER A 170 13.48 2.70 -18.06
N ALA A 171 12.20 3.08 -18.18
CA ALA A 171 11.32 2.64 -19.26
C ALA A 171 11.56 3.42 -20.57
N ASP A 172 11.99 4.67 -20.45
CA ASP A 172 12.37 5.57 -21.54
C ASP A 172 13.78 6.09 -21.19
N ASN A 173 14.71 6.22 -22.14
CA ASN A 173 16.09 6.67 -21.93
C ASN A 173 16.24 8.13 -21.39
N GLU A 174 15.23 8.66 -20.72
CA GLU A 174 15.22 9.95 -20.06
C GLU A 174 15.59 9.78 -18.58
N SER A 175 16.87 9.93 -18.26
CA SER A 175 17.32 10.03 -16.87
C SER A 175 16.72 11.29 -16.24
N PHE A 176 15.73 11.13 -15.37
CA PHE A 176 15.26 12.21 -14.54
C PHE A 176 16.39 12.71 -13.67
N THR A 177 16.66 14.01 -13.75
CA THR A 177 17.55 14.68 -12.81
C THR A 177 16.68 15.56 -11.92
N PRO A 178 16.62 15.30 -10.60
CA PRO A 178 15.91 16.16 -9.68
C PRO A 178 16.44 17.59 -9.82
N PRO A 179 15.56 18.60 -9.89
CA PRO A 179 16.01 20.00 -9.90
C PRO A 179 16.80 20.26 -8.62
N PHE A 180 17.88 21.05 -8.74
CA PHE A 180 18.69 21.42 -7.59
C PHE A 180 18.80 22.93 -7.52
N HIS A 181 18.29 23.49 -6.44
CA HIS A 181 18.39 24.91 -6.13
C HIS A 181 19.40 25.09 -5.00
N GLN A 182 20.45 25.87 -5.28
CA GLN A 182 21.52 26.13 -4.32
C GLN A 182 20.95 26.81 -3.07
N LYS A 183 21.28 26.26 -1.90
CA LYS A 183 20.86 26.77 -0.59
C LYS A 183 22.07 26.87 0.33
N THR A 184 22.01 27.82 1.25
CA THR A 184 23.00 27.94 2.32
C THR A 184 22.84 26.78 3.33
N GLN A 185 23.91 26.46 4.06
CA GLN A 185 23.88 25.41 5.07
C GLN A 185 22.86 25.72 6.19
N ASP A 186 22.71 27.00 6.53
CA ASP A 186 21.74 27.45 7.53
C ASP A 186 20.30 27.25 7.04
N GLN A 187 20.00 27.60 5.77
CA GLN A 187 18.68 27.34 5.17
C GLN A 187 18.36 25.84 5.16
N LEU A 188 19.32 25.00 4.77
CA LEU A 188 19.14 23.54 4.77
C LEU A 188 18.86 23.00 6.19
N SER A 189 19.54 23.52 7.21
CA SER A 189 19.30 23.11 8.60
C SER A 189 17.89 23.47 9.09
N ARG A 190 17.41 24.69 8.78
CA ARG A 190 16.05 25.14 9.09
C ARG A 190 15.00 24.33 8.35
N LEU A 191 15.21 24.09 7.06
CA LEU A 191 14.34 23.25 6.25
C LEU A 191 14.25 21.82 6.78
N LYS A 192 15.38 21.19 7.10
CA LYS A 192 15.43 19.85 7.68
C LYS A 192 14.64 19.80 9.00
N SER A 193 14.77 20.82 9.84
CA SER A 193 13.97 20.93 11.07
C SER A 193 12.48 21.10 10.78
N ALA A 194 12.11 21.96 9.83
CA ALA A 194 10.73 22.27 9.48
C ALA A 194 9.96 21.06 8.91
N VAL A 195 10.61 20.24 8.09
CA VAL A 195 9.98 19.06 7.48
C VAL A 195 10.03 17.81 8.35
N SER A 196 10.89 17.77 9.38
CA SER A 196 11.07 16.57 10.22
C SER A 196 9.79 16.09 10.92
N GLY A 197 8.87 17.00 11.26
CA GLY A 197 7.59 16.67 11.87
C GLY A 197 6.51 16.20 10.88
N ASN A 198 6.79 16.23 9.58
CA ASN A 198 5.84 15.86 8.54
C ASN A 198 5.94 14.37 8.20
N PHE A 199 4.79 13.68 8.20
CA PHE A 199 4.71 12.24 7.96
C PHE A 199 5.24 11.80 6.58
N LEU A 200 5.22 12.70 5.59
CA LEU A 200 5.74 12.44 4.25
C LEU A 200 7.27 12.41 4.21
N PHE A 201 7.92 13.07 5.17
CA PHE A 201 9.36 13.25 5.20
C PHE A 201 10.03 12.40 6.29
N SER A 202 9.28 11.93 7.28
CA SER A 202 9.80 11.15 8.42
C SER A 202 10.36 9.78 8.06
N HIS A 203 9.99 9.22 6.90
CA HIS A 203 10.42 7.89 6.44
C HIS A 203 11.39 7.95 5.26
N LEU A 204 11.89 9.15 4.92
CA LEU A 204 12.87 9.32 3.86
C LEU A 204 14.27 8.99 4.38
N ASP A 205 15.06 8.27 3.58
CA ASP A 205 16.50 8.13 3.85
C ASP A 205 17.23 9.46 3.62
N ASP A 206 18.49 9.54 4.09
CA ASP A 206 19.28 10.77 4.02
C ASP A 206 19.49 11.26 2.57
N ASP A 207 19.64 10.33 1.62
CA ASP A 207 19.83 10.65 0.20
C ASP A 207 18.54 11.22 -0.40
N GLN A 208 17.38 10.61 -0.11
CA GLN A 208 16.06 11.11 -0.50
C GLN A 208 15.77 12.47 0.11
N SER A 209 16.06 12.61 1.41
CA SER A 209 15.90 13.88 2.11
C SER A 209 16.73 14.97 1.46
N ALA A 210 18.00 14.69 1.14
CA ALA A 210 18.88 15.65 0.46
C ALA A 210 18.38 16.03 -0.94
N GLN A 211 17.90 15.06 -1.74
CA GLN A 211 17.36 15.32 -3.08
C GLN A 211 16.08 16.16 -3.01
N VAL A 212 15.16 15.82 -2.12
CA VAL A 212 13.89 16.56 -1.95
C VAL A 212 14.16 17.97 -1.42
N LEU A 213 15.05 18.14 -0.44
CA LEU A 213 15.43 19.45 0.07
C LEU A 213 16.19 20.27 -0.98
N GLY A 214 16.97 19.63 -1.84
CA GLY A 214 17.61 20.24 -3.01
C GLY A 214 16.59 20.76 -4.03
N ALA A 215 15.50 20.04 -4.24
CA ALA A 215 14.44 20.36 -5.20
C ALA A 215 13.48 21.48 -4.78
N LEU A 216 13.43 21.83 -3.49
CA LEU A 216 12.69 23.01 -3.03
C LEU A 216 13.23 24.27 -3.72
N HIS A 217 12.36 25.06 -4.34
CA HIS A 217 12.74 26.36 -4.90
C HIS A 217 12.15 27.50 -4.08
N GLU A 218 12.85 28.62 -4.07
CA GLU A 218 12.41 29.81 -3.35
C GLU A 218 11.28 30.50 -4.12
N LYS A 219 10.22 30.87 -3.40
CA LYS A 219 9.05 31.58 -3.91
C LYS A 219 8.82 32.84 -3.05
N PRO A 220 9.34 34.00 -3.48
CA PRO A 220 9.13 35.26 -2.77
C PRO A 220 7.69 35.75 -2.93
N ILE A 221 7.13 36.28 -1.85
CA ILE A 221 5.80 36.87 -1.78
C ILE A 221 5.96 38.37 -1.50
N PRO A 222 5.82 39.24 -2.52
CA PRO A 222 6.28 40.64 -2.43
C PRO A 222 5.41 41.54 -1.56
N SER A 223 4.16 41.15 -1.28
CA SER A 223 3.23 41.97 -0.49
C SER A 223 2.34 41.13 0.41
N LYS A 224 1.72 41.80 1.39
CA LYS A 224 0.60 41.24 2.13
C LYS A 224 -0.62 41.01 1.24
N ASP A 225 -1.57 40.25 1.75
CA ASP A 225 -2.87 39.93 1.14
C ASP A 225 -2.78 39.10 -0.17
N ILE A 226 -1.63 38.48 -0.44
CA ILE A 226 -1.46 37.56 -1.57
C ILE A 226 -1.98 36.18 -1.17
N LYS A 227 -2.93 35.66 -1.95
CA LYS A 227 -3.44 34.27 -1.83
C LYS A 227 -2.42 33.31 -2.43
N VAL A 228 -1.75 32.54 -1.57
CA VAL A 228 -0.76 31.53 -1.99
C VAL A 228 -1.45 30.25 -2.46
N ILE A 229 -2.47 29.81 -1.70
CA ILE A 229 -3.37 28.73 -2.09
C ILE A 229 -4.81 29.17 -1.86
N GLN A 230 -5.71 28.67 -2.69
CA GLN A 230 -7.13 28.99 -2.62
C GLN A 230 -7.92 27.69 -2.48
N GLN A 231 -8.88 27.69 -1.54
CA GLN A 231 -9.72 26.53 -1.27
C GLN A 231 -10.53 26.14 -2.51
N GLY A 232 -10.58 24.84 -2.80
CA GLY A 232 -11.24 24.28 -3.97
C GLY A 232 -10.35 24.15 -5.20
N ASP A 233 -9.23 24.88 -5.27
CA ASP A 233 -8.30 24.78 -6.40
C ASP A 233 -7.54 23.47 -6.36
N VAL A 234 -7.06 23.03 -7.53
CA VAL A 234 -6.17 21.87 -7.65
C VAL A 234 -4.83 22.22 -7.00
N GLY A 235 -4.37 21.36 -6.08
CA GLY A 235 -3.13 21.57 -5.36
C GLY A 235 -1.95 20.82 -5.97
N ASP A 236 -0.96 21.53 -6.49
CA ASP A 236 0.23 20.90 -7.10
C ASP A 236 1.51 21.04 -6.27
N TYR A 237 1.50 21.95 -5.30
CA TYR A 237 2.70 22.32 -4.52
C TYR A 237 2.52 22.13 -3.02
N PHE A 238 3.63 21.81 -2.38
CA PHE A 238 3.83 21.91 -0.94
C PHE A 238 4.68 23.14 -0.63
N TYR A 239 4.35 23.85 0.46
CA TYR A 239 5.05 25.06 0.87
C TYR A 239 5.59 24.96 2.30
N VAL A 240 6.82 25.46 2.49
CA VAL A 240 7.45 25.65 3.81
C VAL A 240 7.74 27.13 3.98
N VAL A 241 7.44 27.69 5.15
CA VAL A 241 7.66 29.11 5.45
C VAL A 241 9.10 29.32 5.87
N GLU A 242 9.86 30.10 5.08
CA GLU A 242 11.21 30.54 5.45
C GLU A 242 11.13 31.80 6.33
N GLU A 243 10.39 32.80 5.86
CA GLU A 243 10.25 34.09 6.53
C GLU A 243 8.83 34.65 6.33
N GLY A 244 8.34 35.40 7.32
CA GLY A 244 7.02 36.01 7.32
C GLY A 244 5.92 35.15 7.93
N SER A 245 4.68 35.61 7.80
CA SER A 245 3.51 35.01 8.44
C SER A 245 2.34 34.86 7.47
N PHE A 246 1.63 33.73 7.58
CA PHE A 246 0.51 33.36 6.73
C PHE A 246 -0.73 33.03 7.53
N GLU A 247 -1.89 33.50 7.07
CA GLU A 247 -3.19 33.21 7.68
C GLU A 247 -3.95 32.17 6.89
N ILE A 248 -4.54 31.21 7.60
CA ILE A 248 -5.32 30.12 7.01
C ILE A 248 -6.80 30.39 7.24
N TYR A 249 -7.57 30.34 6.17
CA TYR A 249 -9.01 30.53 6.14
C TYR A 249 -9.70 29.29 5.57
N VAL A 250 -10.78 28.86 6.22
CA VAL A 250 -11.59 27.71 5.77
C VAL A 250 -13.06 28.11 5.69
N ASN A 251 -13.65 27.90 4.53
CA ASN A 251 -15.07 28.05 4.31
C ASN A 251 -15.79 26.71 4.56
N LYS A 252 -16.73 26.70 5.50
CA LYS A 252 -17.50 25.51 5.91
C LYS A 252 -18.45 25.00 4.81
N SER A 253 -18.83 25.83 3.84
CA SER A 253 -19.69 25.41 2.72
C SER A 253 -18.92 24.66 1.63
N GLY A 254 -17.59 24.66 1.66
CA GLY A 254 -16.75 24.04 0.64
C GLY A 254 -16.81 24.71 -0.74
N LYS A 255 -17.51 25.85 -0.87
CA LYS A 255 -17.59 26.67 -2.08
C LYS A 255 -17.28 28.13 -1.75
N LEU A 256 -16.65 28.83 -2.70
CA LEU A 256 -16.49 30.29 -2.64
C LEU A 256 -17.86 30.94 -2.90
N GLU A 257 -18.35 31.70 -1.92
CA GLU A 257 -19.42 32.68 -2.13
C GLU A 257 -18.77 34.04 -2.50
N ALA A 258 -19.40 34.80 -3.41
CA ALA A 258 -18.85 36.08 -3.86
C ALA A 258 -19.06 37.15 -2.78
N GLY A 259 -17.98 37.65 -2.18
CA GLY A 259 -17.98 38.73 -1.19
C GLY A 259 -16.74 38.69 -0.29
N ALA A 260 -16.55 39.71 0.57
CA ALA A 260 -15.51 39.71 1.62
C ALA A 260 -15.67 38.52 2.60
N ASP A 261 -16.89 38.00 2.72
CA ASP A 261 -17.25 36.81 3.50
C ASP A 261 -16.89 35.46 2.80
N GLY A 262 -16.33 35.50 1.59
CA GLY A 262 -16.01 34.30 0.80
C GLY A 262 -14.80 33.49 1.28
N LEU A 263 -13.92 34.10 2.09
CA LEU A 263 -12.74 33.43 2.68
C LEU A 263 -13.11 32.42 3.77
N GLY A 264 -14.28 32.58 4.39
CA GLY A 264 -14.68 31.78 5.55
C GLY A 264 -13.96 32.21 6.84
N THR A 265 -13.94 31.32 7.82
CA THR A 265 -13.35 31.60 9.15
C THR A 265 -11.84 31.41 9.17
N LYS A 266 -11.12 32.35 9.79
CA LYS A 266 -9.69 32.19 10.11
C LYS A 266 -9.52 31.03 11.10
N VAL A 267 -8.81 29.99 10.69
CA VAL A 267 -8.58 28.78 11.50
C VAL A 267 -7.22 28.76 12.17
N GLY A 268 -6.26 29.54 11.68
CA GLY A 268 -4.92 29.60 12.26
C GLY A 268 -3.97 30.52 11.50
N THR A 269 -2.75 30.60 12.01
CA THR A 269 -1.64 31.33 11.41
C THR A 269 -0.40 30.43 11.41
N VAL A 270 0.40 30.51 10.36
CA VAL A 270 1.63 29.74 10.16
C VAL A 270 2.79 30.71 9.98
N GLY A 271 3.81 30.59 10.83
CA GLY A 271 5.04 31.37 10.76
C GLY A 271 6.23 30.55 10.28
N PRO A 272 7.45 31.08 10.41
CA PRO A 272 8.69 30.44 9.99
C PRO A 272 8.86 29.03 10.57
N GLY A 273 9.29 28.09 9.72
CA GLY A 273 9.41 26.67 10.07
C GLY A 273 8.09 25.89 10.00
N GLY A 274 6.95 26.57 9.83
CA GLY A 274 5.67 25.94 9.52
C GLY A 274 5.58 25.52 8.06
N SER A 275 4.68 24.58 7.76
CA SER A 275 4.44 24.11 6.40
C SER A 275 2.95 23.89 6.13
N PHE A 276 2.55 23.94 4.85
CA PHE A 276 1.17 23.73 4.45
C PHE A 276 1.06 23.15 3.03
N GLY A 277 -0.05 22.48 2.77
CA GLY A 277 -0.34 21.90 1.45
C GLY A 277 0.31 20.54 1.18
N GLU A 278 0.76 19.82 2.22
CA GLU A 278 1.44 18.51 2.10
C GLU A 278 0.63 17.45 1.33
N LEU A 279 -0.70 17.43 1.51
CA LEU A 279 -1.56 16.45 0.85
C LEU A 279 -1.54 16.56 -0.69
N ALA A 280 -1.18 17.74 -1.21
CA ALA A 280 -0.98 17.94 -2.64
C ALA A 280 0.18 17.13 -3.22
N LEU A 281 1.12 16.64 -2.39
CA LEU A 281 2.20 15.77 -2.86
C LEU A 281 1.72 14.33 -3.09
N MET A 282 0.62 13.92 -2.43
CA MET A 282 0.16 12.53 -2.45
C MET A 282 -0.84 12.24 -3.56
N TYR A 283 -1.85 13.08 -3.73
CA TYR A 283 -2.94 12.84 -4.67
C TYR A 283 -3.57 14.13 -5.18
N ASN A 284 -4.26 14.05 -6.32
CA ASN A 284 -4.97 15.19 -6.89
C ASN A 284 -6.24 15.42 -6.09
N ALA A 285 -6.13 16.31 -5.09
CA ALA A 285 -7.25 16.74 -4.27
C ALA A 285 -7.36 18.27 -4.28
N PRO A 286 -8.61 18.78 -4.24
CA PRO A 286 -8.86 20.19 -4.01
C PRO A 286 -8.24 20.67 -2.71
N ARG A 287 -7.72 21.90 -2.68
CA ARG A 287 -7.23 22.53 -1.46
C ARG A 287 -8.36 22.66 -0.44
N ALA A 288 -8.10 22.22 0.79
CA ALA A 288 -9.06 22.28 1.88
C ALA A 288 -9.21 23.68 2.50
N ALA A 289 -8.24 24.57 2.28
CA ALA A 289 -8.18 25.89 2.88
C ALA A 289 -7.54 26.91 1.93
N THR A 290 -7.85 28.18 2.16
CA THR A 290 -7.20 29.33 1.52
C THR A 290 -6.10 29.85 2.46
N VAL A 291 -4.91 30.16 1.92
CA VAL A 291 -3.79 30.69 2.71
C VAL A 291 -3.33 31.99 2.10
N MET A 292 -3.21 33.02 2.94
CA MET A 292 -2.85 34.37 2.55
C MET A 292 -1.64 34.89 3.32
N SER A 293 -0.80 35.69 2.67
CA SER A 293 0.29 36.40 3.34
C SER A 293 -0.23 37.56 4.20
N SER A 294 0.26 37.68 5.42
CA SER A 294 0.02 38.86 6.27
C SER A 294 1.01 39.99 6.01
N GLU A 295 2.19 39.64 5.48
CA GLU A 295 3.33 40.53 5.25
C GLU A 295 4.17 40.03 4.06
N PRO A 296 5.10 40.84 3.51
CA PRO A 296 6.09 40.34 2.57
C PRO A 296 6.84 39.14 3.17
N SER A 297 6.82 38.01 2.46
CA SER A 297 7.21 36.71 3.02
C SER A 297 7.99 35.90 2.00
N THR A 298 8.70 34.86 2.46
CA THR A 298 9.44 33.95 1.60
C THR A 298 9.03 32.51 1.89
N LEU A 299 8.70 31.76 0.83
CA LEU A 299 8.32 30.37 0.89
C LEU A 299 9.33 29.49 0.16
N TRP A 300 9.49 28.25 0.60
CA TRP A 300 10.03 27.18 -0.21
C TRP A 300 8.89 26.38 -0.82
N ALA A 301 8.95 26.13 -2.12
CA ALA A 301 7.92 25.41 -2.85
C ALA A 301 8.49 24.11 -3.45
N LEU A 302 7.74 23.02 -3.30
CA LEU A 302 8.05 21.73 -3.92
C LEU A 302 6.84 21.25 -4.70
N ASP A 303 7.03 20.90 -5.97
CA ASP A 303 5.96 20.35 -6.78
C ASP A 303 5.79 18.84 -6.54
N ARG A 304 4.55 18.39 -6.71
CA ARG A 304 4.13 16.99 -6.56
C ARG A 304 4.91 16.05 -7.47
N VAL A 305 5.06 16.41 -8.74
CA VAL A 305 5.61 15.52 -9.76
C VAL A 305 7.07 15.22 -9.42
N THR A 306 7.85 16.25 -9.10
CA THR A 306 9.23 16.14 -8.63
C THR A 306 9.32 15.32 -7.36
N PHE A 307 8.50 15.59 -6.34
CA PHE A 307 8.51 14.80 -5.09
C PHE A 307 8.26 13.31 -5.38
N ARG A 308 7.19 12.99 -6.10
CA ARG A 308 6.84 11.60 -6.44
C ARG A 308 7.90 10.93 -7.30
N ARG A 309 8.52 11.66 -8.23
CA ARG A 309 9.54 11.12 -9.13
C ARG A 309 10.85 10.84 -8.39
N ILE A 310 11.27 11.72 -7.47
CA ILE A 310 12.42 11.46 -6.58
C ILE A 310 12.20 10.16 -5.80
N LEU A 311 11.04 10.01 -5.15
CA LEU A 311 10.73 8.80 -4.36
C LEU A 311 10.59 7.53 -5.21
N MET A 312 9.97 7.65 -6.39
CA MET A 312 9.78 6.50 -7.27
C MET A 312 11.11 6.05 -7.87
N ASP A 313 11.93 6.97 -8.37
CA ASP A 313 13.20 6.64 -9.02
C ASP A 313 14.21 6.08 -8.00
N SER A 314 14.24 6.59 -6.77
CA SER A 314 15.10 6.02 -5.73
C SER A 314 14.65 4.64 -5.26
N ALA A 315 13.36 4.44 -5.03
CA ALA A 315 12.81 3.13 -4.69
C ALA A 315 13.09 2.12 -5.81
N PHE A 316 12.94 2.54 -7.07
CA PHE A 316 13.22 1.72 -8.24
C PHE A 316 14.72 1.40 -8.37
N GLN A 317 15.59 2.39 -8.23
CA GLN A 317 17.05 2.21 -8.26
C GLN A 317 17.50 1.27 -7.15
N ARG A 318 16.96 1.43 -5.93
CA ARG A 318 17.22 0.56 -4.79
C ARG A 318 16.77 -0.86 -5.07
N ARG A 319 15.55 -1.07 -5.57
CA ARG A 319 15.07 -2.40 -5.97
C ARG A 319 15.97 -3.03 -7.02
N ARG A 320 16.36 -2.29 -8.06
CA ARG A 320 17.24 -2.79 -9.13
C ARG A 320 18.64 -3.15 -8.62
N LEU A 321 19.21 -2.33 -7.74
CA LEU A 321 20.48 -2.63 -7.07
C LEU A 321 20.38 -3.93 -6.27
N TYR A 322 19.29 -4.09 -5.51
CA TYR A 322 19.06 -5.31 -4.73
C TYR A 322 18.80 -6.52 -5.61
N GLU A 323 17.98 -6.43 -6.64
CA GLU A 323 17.74 -7.54 -7.57
C GLU A 323 19.03 -8.01 -8.25
N GLY A 324 19.86 -7.07 -8.72
CA GLY A 324 21.17 -7.40 -9.29
C GLY A 324 22.12 -8.05 -8.27
N PHE A 325 22.14 -7.54 -7.04
CA PHE A 325 22.92 -8.14 -5.95
C PHE A 325 22.41 -9.55 -5.58
N LEU A 326 21.09 -9.73 -5.44
CA LEU A 326 20.48 -11.01 -5.08
C LEU A 326 20.65 -12.06 -6.18
N GLU A 327 20.79 -11.65 -7.43
CA GLU A 327 21.13 -12.53 -8.55
C GLU A 327 22.58 -13.05 -8.46
N GLU A 328 23.52 -12.24 -7.94
CA GLU A 328 24.90 -12.66 -7.71
C GLU A 328 25.03 -13.64 -6.53
N VAL A 329 24.09 -13.63 -5.58
CA VAL A 329 24.13 -14.49 -4.38
C VAL A 329 23.81 -15.94 -4.77
N PRO A 330 24.78 -16.89 -4.68
CA PRO A 330 24.57 -18.25 -5.16
C PRO A 330 23.40 -18.97 -4.49
N LEU A 331 23.16 -18.68 -3.21
CA LEU A 331 22.05 -19.23 -2.43
C LEU A 331 20.68 -18.85 -3.00
N LEU A 332 20.55 -17.67 -3.60
CA LEU A 332 19.29 -17.11 -4.08
C LEU A 332 19.14 -17.23 -5.61
N SER A 333 20.14 -17.82 -6.28
CA SER A 333 20.15 -17.98 -7.74
C SER A 333 19.00 -18.85 -8.28
N SER A 334 18.45 -19.74 -7.47
CA SER A 334 17.31 -20.59 -7.84
C SER A 334 15.96 -19.87 -7.80
N LEU A 335 15.90 -18.65 -7.25
CA LEU A 335 14.66 -17.88 -7.14
C LEU A 335 14.31 -17.22 -8.47
N THR A 336 13.01 -17.20 -8.77
CA THR A 336 12.46 -16.46 -9.91
C THR A 336 12.66 -14.95 -9.73
N PRO A 337 12.69 -14.16 -10.83
CA PRO A 337 12.78 -12.70 -10.72
C PRO A 337 11.70 -12.07 -9.84
N TYR A 338 10.48 -12.61 -9.88
CA TYR A 338 9.36 -12.13 -9.06
C TYR A 338 9.58 -12.39 -7.57
N GLU A 339 10.11 -13.56 -7.19
CA GLU A 339 10.46 -13.86 -5.79
C GLU A 339 11.61 -12.98 -5.30
N ARG A 340 12.65 -12.78 -6.14
CA ARG A 340 13.76 -11.87 -5.80
C ARG A 340 13.28 -10.43 -5.61
N SER A 341 12.33 -9.96 -6.42
CA SER A 341 11.74 -8.63 -6.29
C SER A 341 11.02 -8.46 -4.96
N LYS A 342 10.25 -9.46 -4.52
CA LYS A 342 9.60 -9.45 -3.19
C LYS A 342 10.61 -9.40 -2.04
N ILE A 343 11.72 -10.10 -2.16
CA ILE A 343 12.79 -10.05 -1.15
C ILE A 343 13.46 -8.68 -1.17
N ALA A 344 13.80 -8.15 -2.34
CA ALA A 344 14.40 -6.83 -2.51
C ALA A 344 13.56 -5.71 -1.85
N ASP A 345 12.23 -5.82 -1.88
CA ASP A 345 11.32 -4.88 -1.22
C ASP A 345 11.34 -4.94 0.30
N ALA A 346 11.65 -6.11 0.86
CA ALA A 346 11.64 -6.36 2.29
C ALA A 346 13.03 -6.20 2.94
N LEU A 347 14.07 -5.98 2.13
CA LEU A 347 15.43 -5.77 2.62
C LEU A 347 15.61 -4.34 3.12
N GLU A 348 16.25 -4.22 4.27
CA GLU A 348 16.70 -2.95 4.82
C GLU A 348 18.24 -2.88 4.80
N THR A 349 18.80 -1.71 4.54
CA THR A 349 20.25 -1.49 4.63
C THR A 349 20.66 -1.20 6.07
N LYS A 350 21.69 -1.89 6.58
CA LYS A 350 22.41 -1.51 7.80
C LYS A 350 23.90 -1.34 7.53
N LYS A 351 24.50 -0.26 8.06
CA LYS A 351 25.93 0.02 7.94
C LYS A 351 26.58 -0.10 9.31
N TYR A 352 27.74 -0.73 9.38
CA TYR A 352 28.52 -0.86 10.61
C TYR A 352 29.98 -0.48 10.39
N PRO A 353 30.59 0.33 11.28
CA PRO A 353 32.02 0.62 11.21
C PRO A 353 32.86 -0.62 11.57
N PRO A 354 34.16 -0.64 11.22
CA PRO A 354 35.08 -1.73 11.60
C PRO A 354 35.09 -1.99 13.12
N GLY A 355 35.21 -3.26 13.51
CA GLY A 355 35.29 -3.70 14.91
C GLY A 355 33.95 -3.79 15.64
N THR A 356 32.82 -3.60 14.93
CA THR A 356 31.48 -3.66 15.51
C THR A 356 30.96 -5.09 15.57
N ILE A 357 30.43 -5.49 16.72
CA ILE A 357 29.74 -6.78 16.87
C ILE A 357 28.35 -6.65 16.25
N ILE A 358 28.12 -7.33 15.14
CA ILE A 358 26.85 -7.34 14.39
C ILE A 358 25.87 -8.34 15.00
N ILE A 359 26.39 -9.51 15.39
CA ILE A 359 25.67 -10.57 16.08
C ILE A 359 26.52 -11.00 17.26
N GLN A 360 25.88 -11.19 18.41
CA GLN A 360 26.53 -11.72 19.62
C GLN A 360 26.08 -13.16 19.85
N GLU A 361 27.03 -14.04 20.16
CA GLU A 361 26.76 -15.43 20.55
C GLU A 361 25.89 -15.49 21.81
N GLY A 362 24.85 -16.32 21.78
CA GLY A 362 23.91 -16.52 22.88
C GLY A 362 22.67 -15.62 22.82
N ASP A 363 22.66 -14.58 22.00
CA ASP A 363 21.50 -13.70 21.86
C ASP A 363 20.36 -14.39 21.09
N VAL A 364 19.14 -13.90 21.27
CA VAL A 364 18.00 -14.33 20.44
C VAL A 364 18.15 -13.72 19.05
N GLY A 365 18.06 -14.56 18.01
CA GLY A 365 18.24 -14.10 16.64
C GLY A 365 16.92 -13.81 15.93
N GLU A 366 16.66 -12.53 15.64
CA GLU A 366 15.42 -12.08 14.98
C GLU A 366 15.64 -11.53 13.55
N SER A 367 16.86 -11.62 13.03
CA SER A 367 17.22 -11.05 11.73
C SER A 367 18.23 -11.91 10.97
N PHE A 368 18.07 -11.94 9.66
CA PHE A 368 18.95 -12.55 8.68
C PHE A 368 19.73 -11.46 7.95
N TYR A 369 20.99 -11.71 7.61
CA TYR A 369 21.87 -10.72 7.00
C TYR A 369 22.56 -11.27 5.75
N ILE A 370 22.67 -10.43 4.73
CA ILE A 370 23.48 -10.66 3.52
C ILE A 370 24.51 -9.52 3.42
N LEU A 371 25.76 -9.86 3.17
CA LEU A 371 26.87 -8.90 3.10
C LEU A 371 26.92 -8.25 1.71
N GLU A 372 26.52 -6.98 1.61
CA GLU A 372 26.55 -6.21 0.35
C GLU A 372 27.97 -5.72 0.00
N SER A 373 28.72 -5.31 1.02
CA SER A 373 30.11 -4.84 0.88
C SER A 373 30.87 -4.93 2.19
N GLY A 374 32.19 -5.04 2.10
CA GLY A 374 33.09 -5.16 3.25
C GLY A 374 33.41 -6.61 3.62
N GLU A 375 34.04 -6.79 4.78
CA GLU A 375 34.43 -8.09 5.33
C GLU A 375 33.95 -8.23 6.77
N ALA A 376 33.48 -9.42 7.14
CA ALA A 376 33.11 -9.77 8.52
C ALA A 376 33.75 -11.09 8.93
N GLU A 377 33.98 -11.28 10.22
CA GLU A 377 34.61 -12.47 10.79
C GLU A 377 33.74 -13.08 11.88
N VAL A 378 33.76 -14.41 11.97
CA VAL A 378 32.98 -15.18 12.94
C VAL A 378 33.87 -15.64 14.09
N PHE A 379 33.45 -15.36 15.30
CA PHE A 379 34.13 -15.76 16.54
C PHE A 379 33.19 -16.63 17.38
N LYS A 380 33.75 -17.68 17.98
CA LYS A 380 33.03 -18.56 18.90
C LYS A 380 33.71 -18.53 20.26
N ARG A 381 32.94 -18.55 21.33
CA ARG A 381 33.46 -18.56 22.70
C ARG A 381 34.42 -19.73 22.89
N GLY A 382 35.62 -19.44 23.41
CA GLY A 382 36.67 -20.44 23.63
C GLY A 382 37.61 -20.67 22.43
N VAL A 383 37.43 -19.93 21.33
CA VAL A 383 38.33 -19.95 20.17
C VAL A 383 38.85 -18.54 19.91
N ASP A 384 40.18 -18.35 20.03
CA ASP A 384 40.83 -17.04 19.84
C ASP A 384 40.97 -16.62 18.37
N GLN A 385 40.87 -17.56 17.44
CA GLN A 385 40.99 -17.31 16.00
C GLN A 385 39.62 -17.27 15.31
N PRO A 386 39.45 -16.46 14.25
CA PRO A 386 38.19 -16.42 13.52
C PRO A 386 37.91 -17.78 12.86
N VAL A 387 36.71 -18.31 13.11
CA VAL A 387 36.26 -19.63 12.63
C VAL A 387 35.90 -19.59 11.16
N LYS A 388 35.40 -18.44 10.68
CA LYS A 388 35.01 -18.20 9.30
C LYS A 388 35.14 -16.72 8.96
N ARG A 389 35.38 -16.42 7.68
CA ARG A 389 35.36 -15.07 7.13
C ARG A 389 34.23 -14.97 6.10
N TYR A 390 33.58 -13.81 6.06
CA TYR A 390 32.51 -13.49 5.14
C TYR A 390 32.94 -12.34 4.23
N ASN A 391 32.64 -12.49 2.95
CA ASN A 391 32.87 -11.52 1.89
C ASN A 391 31.54 -11.13 1.22
N LYS A 392 31.59 -10.17 0.29
CA LYS A 392 30.42 -9.77 -0.50
C LYS A 392 29.67 -11.00 -1.05
N GLY A 393 28.36 -11.03 -0.85
CA GLY A 393 27.46 -12.10 -1.28
C GLY A 393 27.26 -13.21 -0.26
N ASP A 394 28.12 -13.31 0.76
CA ASP A 394 27.90 -14.23 1.87
C ASP A 394 26.75 -13.78 2.78
N TYR A 395 26.21 -14.73 3.53
CA TYR A 395 25.11 -14.52 4.45
C TYR A 395 25.40 -15.13 5.82
N PHE A 396 24.66 -14.65 6.83
CA PHE A 396 24.71 -15.18 8.18
C PHE A 396 23.46 -14.83 8.99
N GLY A 397 23.28 -15.52 10.12
CA GLY A 397 22.16 -15.30 11.03
C GLY A 397 20.90 -16.07 10.69
N GLU A 398 20.95 -16.96 9.71
CA GLU A 398 19.91 -17.90 9.33
C GLU A 398 19.64 -18.95 10.41
N LEU A 399 20.69 -19.44 11.11
CA LEU A 399 20.57 -20.59 12.03
C LEU A 399 19.57 -20.35 13.16
N ALA A 400 19.56 -19.14 13.73
CA ALA A 400 18.64 -18.80 14.80
C ALA A 400 17.18 -18.74 14.32
N LEU A 401 16.96 -18.37 13.06
CA LEU A 401 15.62 -18.32 12.46
C LEU A 401 15.12 -19.70 12.05
N LEU A 402 16.04 -20.58 11.62
CA LEU A 402 15.74 -21.94 11.17
C LEU A 402 15.49 -22.92 12.32
N ASN A 403 16.27 -22.80 13.39
CA ASN A 403 16.27 -23.77 14.50
C ASN A 403 15.58 -23.22 15.76
N ASP A 404 15.07 -21.98 15.72
CA ASP A 404 14.47 -21.26 16.85
C ASP A 404 15.37 -21.34 18.11
N ALA A 405 16.67 -21.16 17.88
CA ALA A 405 17.73 -21.32 18.86
C ALA A 405 18.56 -20.03 18.98
N PRO A 406 19.25 -19.80 20.11
CA PRO A 406 20.14 -18.66 20.26
C PRO A 406 21.25 -18.63 19.20
N ARG A 407 21.84 -17.45 18.99
CA ARG A 407 22.96 -17.25 18.06
C ARG A 407 24.14 -18.16 18.41
N ALA A 408 24.56 -19.00 17.47
CA ALA A 408 25.60 -20.00 17.68
C ALA A 408 27.04 -19.44 17.74
N ALA A 409 27.26 -18.24 17.23
CA ALA A 409 28.54 -17.56 17.20
C ALA A 409 28.34 -16.04 17.10
N SER A 410 29.40 -15.29 17.40
CA SER A 410 29.44 -13.85 17.23
C SER A 410 29.98 -13.49 15.85
N VAL A 411 29.46 -12.43 15.23
CA VAL A 411 29.94 -11.92 13.94
C VAL A 411 30.39 -10.48 14.14
N VAL A 412 31.64 -10.18 13.78
CA VAL A 412 32.27 -8.87 13.97
C VAL A 412 32.68 -8.30 12.62
N SER A 413 32.40 -7.03 12.37
CA SER A 413 32.87 -6.34 11.17
C SER A 413 34.38 -6.16 11.22
N LYS A 414 35.06 -6.50 10.12
CA LYS A 414 36.51 -6.30 9.99
C LYS A 414 36.83 -5.00 9.25
N SER A 415 36.00 -4.64 8.28
CA SER A 415 36.02 -3.35 7.59
C SER A 415 34.69 -2.62 7.76
N GLU A 416 34.50 -1.49 7.10
CA GLU A 416 33.19 -0.86 7.01
C GLU A 416 32.28 -1.77 6.19
N VAL A 417 31.24 -2.31 6.84
CA VAL A 417 30.33 -3.28 6.22
C VAL A 417 28.98 -2.65 5.94
N LYS A 418 28.42 -3.02 4.79
CA LYS A 418 27.03 -2.74 4.43
C LYS A 418 26.30 -4.07 4.33
N LEU A 419 25.21 -4.19 5.06
CA LEU A 419 24.40 -5.41 5.14
C LEU A 419 22.99 -5.13 4.63
N ALA A 420 22.45 -6.07 3.88
CA ALA A 420 21.03 -6.19 3.64
C ALA A 420 20.43 -7.08 4.73
N THR A 421 19.48 -6.57 5.52
CA THR A 421 18.84 -7.30 6.62
C THR A 421 17.39 -7.62 6.30
N LEU A 422 16.96 -8.80 6.74
CA LEU A 422 15.57 -9.25 6.66
C LEU A 422 15.12 -9.75 8.05
N GLY A 423 13.97 -9.28 8.54
CA GLY A 423 13.43 -9.72 9.82
C GLY A 423 12.89 -11.16 9.79
N LYS A 424 12.74 -11.80 10.95
CA LYS A 424 12.22 -13.20 11.10
C LYS A 424 10.95 -13.47 10.30
N HIS A 425 9.95 -12.59 10.41
CA HIS A 425 8.69 -12.75 9.66
C HIS A 425 8.88 -12.63 8.15
N GLY A 426 9.72 -11.70 7.70
CA GLY A 426 10.08 -11.56 6.29
C GLY A 426 10.81 -12.79 5.76
N PHE A 427 11.76 -13.31 6.54
CA PHE A 427 12.51 -14.52 6.22
C PHE A 427 11.59 -15.72 6.02
N GLN A 428 10.72 -16.03 6.99
CA GLN A 428 9.82 -17.19 6.91
C GLN A 428 8.83 -17.09 5.74
N ARG A 429 8.32 -15.88 5.47
CA ARG A 429 7.32 -15.68 4.41
C ARG A 429 7.93 -15.65 3.01
N LEU A 430 9.13 -15.09 2.85
CA LEU A 430 9.72 -14.77 1.54
C LEU A 430 10.81 -15.76 1.11
N LEU A 431 11.50 -16.39 2.05
CA LEU A 431 12.61 -17.32 1.76
C LEU A 431 12.21 -18.80 1.91
N GLY A 432 10.91 -19.11 2.07
CA GLY A 432 10.40 -20.48 2.19
C GLY A 432 11.01 -21.49 1.19
N PRO A 433 11.11 -21.16 -0.12
CA PRO A 433 11.73 -22.06 -1.10
C PRO A 433 13.23 -22.33 -0.83
N VAL A 434 13.95 -21.35 -0.29
CA VAL A 434 15.40 -21.41 -0.02
C VAL A 434 15.71 -21.98 1.36
N GLU A 435 14.73 -21.98 2.26
CA GLU A 435 14.86 -22.52 3.62
C GLU A 435 15.39 -23.96 3.61
N GLY A 436 14.91 -24.78 2.68
CA GLY A 436 15.39 -26.16 2.50
C GLY A 436 16.87 -26.25 2.13
N ILE A 437 17.39 -25.32 1.33
CA ILE A 437 18.81 -25.25 0.95
C ILE A 437 19.65 -24.82 2.15
N MET A 438 19.19 -23.81 2.89
CA MET A 438 19.89 -23.34 4.09
C MET A 438 19.95 -24.43 5.16
N ARG A 439 18.87 -25.20 5.36
CA ARG A 439 18.84 -26.32 6.32
C ARG A 439 19.81 -27.45 5.98
N ARG A 440 20.09 -27.70 4.69
CA ARG A 440 21.08 -28.71 4.27
C ARG A 440 22.52 -28.26 4.54
N ASN A 441 22.77 -26.96 4.45
CA ASN A 441 24.08 -26.37 4.69
C ASN A 441 24.30 -25.98 6.17
N ASP A 442 23.38 -26.35 7.06
CA ASP A 442 23.46 -26.07 8.49
C ASP A 442 24.67 -26.80 9.10
N PRO A 443 25.73 -26.08 9.52
CA PRO A 443 26.93 -26.70 10.06
C PRO A 443 26.67 -27.42 11.40
N SER A 444 25.56 -27.14 12.09
CA SER A 444 25.18 -27.87 13.30
C SER A 444 24.62 -29.27 13.01
N LYS A 445 24.15 -29.52 11.77
CA LYS A 445 23.58 -30.81 11.33
C LYS A 445 24.54 -31.64 10.48
N ALA A 446 25.64 -31.06 10.03
CA ALA A 446 26.69 -31.74 9.26
C ALA A 446 27.33 -32.95 10.00
N GLY A 447 27.06 -33.12 11.29
CA GLY A 447 27.46 -34.32 12.05
C GLY A 447 26.52 -35.54 11.94
N PHE A 448 25.42 -35.48 11.16
CA PHE A 448 24.40 -36.55 11.16
C PHE A 448 24.21 -37.32 9.85
N THR A 449 24.99 -37.03 8.80
CA THR A 449 25.06 -37.89 7.61
C THR A 449 26.43 -38.53 7.57
N GLY A 450 26.49 -39.84 7.81
CA GLY A 450 27.70 -40.64 7.63
C GLY A 450 28.32 -40.40 6.26
N ASP A 451 29.64 -40.32 6.24
CA ASP A 451 30.52 -39.97 5.13
C ASP A 451 30.59 -38.47 4.77
N HIS A 452 31.22 -37.69 5.65
CA HIS A 452 32.35 -36.85 5.25
C HIS A 452 33.16 -36.45 6.49
N VAL A 453 34.48 -36.57 6.38
CA VAL A 453 35.46 -36.30 7.45
C VAL A 453 35.31 -34.87 7.97
N ASP A 454 35.01 -34.74 9.25
CA ASP A 454 34.99 -33.49 9.99
C ASP A 454 36.41 -32.85 9.99
N PRO A 455 36.60 -31.66 9.38
CA PRO A 455 37.88 -30.96 9.44
C PRO A 455 38.19 -30.38 10.83
N LEU A 456 37.28 -30.48 11.81
CA LEU A 456 37.43 -29.99 13.18
C LEU A 456 37.68 -31.09 14.22
N THR A 457 37.83 -32.35 13.83
CA THR A 457 38.26 -33.43 14.74
C THR A 457 39.57 -34.08 14.29
N ARG A 458 40.68 -33.35 14.41
CA ARG A 458 42.00 -33.96 14.63
C ARG A 458 42.81 -33.14 15.60
N SER A 459 42.85 -33.59 16.86
CA SER A 459 44.07 -33.86 17.65
C SER A 459 43.74 -33.85 19.14
N THR A 460 43.70 -35.04 19.76
CA THR A 460 44.72 -35.52 20.70
C THR A 460 44.69 -37.04 20.70
#